data_AF-A0A0S8CIK6-F1
#
_entry.id   AF-A0A0S8CIK6-F1
#
_cell.length_a   1.000
_cell.length_b   1.000
_cell.length_c   1.000
_cell.angle_alpha   90.00
_cell.angle_beta   90.00
_cell.angle_gamma   90.00
#
_symmetry.space_group_name_H-M   'P 1'
#
loop_
_entity.id
_entity.type
_entity.pdbx_description
1 polymer ?
#
loop_
_entity_poly.entity_id
_entity_poly.type
_entity_poly.pdbx_seq_one_letter_code
_entity_poly.pdbx_strand_id
1 'polypeptide(L)'
;MKKAILAALSIVCIAIPALATDGMVAVPSTYTVEETAERLESVLDEKGMTIFTRIKHSEAAAKVGIELRKTELILFGNPKVGSPLMKCQQSVAIDLPQKALIWEDDNAKVWIS
;
A
#
# COMPACT_ATOMS: atom_id res chain seq x y z
N MET A 1 39.46 -41.04 -0.41
CA MET A 1 39.00 -40.17 0.70
C MET A 1 39.12 -38.68 0.40
N LYS A 2 40.23 -38.17 -0.16
CA LYS A 2 40.38 -36.73 -0.47
C LYS A 2 39.48 -36.19 -1.59
N LYS A 3 39.12 -37.01 -2.58
CA LYS A 3 38.19 -36.63 -3.67
C LYS A 3 36.72 -36.55 -3.24
N ALA A 4 36.33 -37.29 -2.19
CA ALA A 4 34.98 -37.24 -1.63
C ALA A 4 34.74 -35.97 -0.79
N ILE A 5 35.81 -35.39 -0.24
CA ILE A 5 35.75 -34.15 0.56
C ILE A 5 35.58 -32.92 -0.36
N LEU A 6 36.09 -32.97 -1.60
CA LEU A 6 35.91 -31.88 -2.56
C LEU A 6 34.48 -31.75 -3.10
N ALA A 7 33.72 -32.85 -3.15
CA ALA A 7 32.33 -32.83 -3.64
C ALA A 7 31.34 -32.28 -2.61
N ALA A 8 31.67 -32.35 -1.31
CA ALA A 8 30.81 -31.87 -0.23
C ALA A 8 30.86 -30.35 -0.05
N LEU A 9 31.88 -29.66 -0.59
CA LEU A 9 32.03 -28.22 -0.45
C LEU A 9 31.25 -27.41 -1.50
N SER A 10 30.80 -28.05 -2.59
CA SER A 10 30.08 -27.37 -3.68
C SER A 10 28.55 -27.29 -3.49
N ILE A 11 28.01 -27.81 -2.38
CA ILE A 11 26.56 -27.81 -2.10
C ILE A 11 26.13 -26.60 -1.26
N VAL A 12 27.07 -25.83 -0.71
CA VAL A 12 26.78 -24.64 0.11
C VAL A 12 26.89 -23.40 -0.77
N CYS A 13 25.77 -22.93 -1.33
CA CYS A 13 25.50 -21.53 -1.77
C CYS A 13 24.46 -21.42 -2.90
N ILE A 14 23.43 -22.28 -2.95
CA ILE A 14 22.23 -21.93 -3.74
C ILE A 14 21.35 -21.04 -2.85
N ALA A 15 21.65 -19.74 -2.83
CA ALA A 15 20.72 -18.75 -2.30
C ALA A 15 19.58 -18.63 -3.30
N ILE A 16 18.43 -19.24 -3.00
CA ILE A 16 17.20 -18.98 -3.74
C ILE A 16 16.79 -17.54 -3.38
N PRO A 17 16.77 -16.59 -4.34
CA PRO A 17 16.23 -15.27 -4.06
C PRO A 17 14.77 -15.45 -3.65
N ALA A 18 14.42 -15.02 -2.45
CA ALA A 18 13.02 -14.89 -2.07
C ALA A 18 12.43 -13.81 -2.98
N LEU A 19 11.62 -14.21 -3.96
CA LEU A 19 10.81 -13.27 -4.72
C LEU A 19 9.81 -12.68 -3.73
N ALA A 20 9.99 -11.40 -3.38
CA ALA A 20 9.02 -10.69 -2.58
C ALA A 20 7.68 -10.70 -3.33
N THR A 21 6.59 -11.03 -2.64
CA THR A 21 5.26 -10.81 -3.19
C THR A 21 5.07 -9.31 -3.34
N ASP A 22 4.34 -8.87 -4.37
CA ASP A 22 3.95 -7.47 -4.48
C ASP A 22 3.12 -7.12 -3.24
N GLY A 23 3.70 -6.30 -2.35
CA GLY A 23 3.08 -5.91 -1.08
C GLY A 23 1.90 -4.95 -1.25
N MET A 24 1.55 -4.63 -2.48
CA MET A 24 0.58 -3.61 -2.86
C MET A 24 -0.03 -3.97 -4.23
N VAL A 25 -1.36 -4.01 -4.33
CA VAL A 25 -2.05 -4.35 -5.59
C VAL A 25 -2.51 -3.08 -6.28
N ALA A 26 -1.83 -2.70 -7.38
CA ALA A 26 -2.18 -1.52 -8.15
C ALA A 26 -3.13 -1.85 -9.32
N VAL A 27 -4.25 -1.13 -9.40
CA VAL A 27 -5.24 -1.21 -10.48
C VAL A 27 -5.27 0.12 -11.24
N PRO A 28 -5.24 0.12 -12.58
CA PRO A 28 -5.30 1.35 -13.35
C PRO A 28 -6.68 2.00 -13.27
N SER A 29 -6.70 3.33 -13.14
CA SER A 29 -7.90 4.16 -13.25
C SER A 29 -7.90 4.93 -14.57
N THR A 30 -9.07 5.09 -15.18
CA THR A 30 -9.27 5.94 -16.37
C THR A 30 -9.58 7.39 -16.00
N TYR A 31 -9.69 7.71 -14.71
CA TYR A 31 -10.05 9.01 -14.17
C TYR A 31 -8.82 9.73 -13.61
N THR A 32 -8.96 11.02 -13.27
CA THR A 32 -7.90 11.76 -12.56
C THR A 32 -7.70 11.21 -11.14
N VAL A 33 -6.61 11.61 -10.48
CA VAL A 33 -6.36 11.24 -9.08
C VAL A 33 -7.51 11.74 -8.19
N GLU A 34 -7.93 12.99 -8.37
CA GLU A 34 -9.00 13.61 -7.59
C GLU A 34 -10.34 12.89 -7.80
N GLU A 35 -10.72 12.60 -9.05
CA GLU A 35 -11.98 11.92 -9.38
C GLU A 35 -11.96 10.45 -8.92
N THR A 36 -10.83 9.75 -9.07
CA THR A 36 -10.69 8.37 -8.57
C THR A 36 -10.88 8.31 -7.06
N ALA A 37 -10.31 9.27 -6.33
CA ALA A 37 -10.45 9.36 -4.88
C ALA A 37 -11.89 9.71 -4.46
N GLU A 38 -12.55 10.68 -5.11
CA GLU A 38 -13.97 11.00 -4.83
C GLU A 38 -14.89 9.80 -5.08
N ARG A 39 -14.67 9.06 -6.16
CA ARG A 39 -15.43 7.84 -6.47
C ARG A 39 -15.20 6.75 -5.42
N LEU A 40 -13.98 6.60 -4.93
CA LEU A 40 -13.69 5.67 -3.85
C LEU A 40 -14.41 6.08 -2.57
N GLU A 41 -14.37 7.35 -2.18
CA GLU A 41 -15.07 7.86 -0.99
C GLU A 41 -16.57 7.58 -1.07
N SER A 42 -17.20 7.84 -2.23
CA SER A 42 -18.62 7.52 -2.45
C SER A 42 -18.93 6.04 -2.24
N VAL A 43 -18.11 5.14 -2.78
CA VAL A 43 -18.29 3.69 -2.60
C VAL A 43 -18.07 3.28 -1.15
N LEU A 44 -17.10 3.86 -0.45
CA LEU A 44 -16.83 3.57 0.95
C LEU A 44 -18.03 4.00 1.84
N ASP A 45 -18.58 5.18 1.59
CA ASP A 45 -19.77 5.69 2.29
C ASP A 45 -20.99 4.81 2.06
N GLU A 46 -21.26 4.40 0.82
CA GLU A 46 -22.33 3.47 0.47
C GLU A 46 -22.19 2.10 1.17
N LYS A 47 -20.95 1.68 1.42
CA LYS A 47 -20.64 0.43 2.15
C LYS A 47 -20.62 0.61 3.67
N GLY A 48 -20.91 1.81 4.18
CA GLY A 48 -20.92 2.11 5.61
C GLY A 48 -19.53 2.05 6.25
N MET A 49 -18.48 2.29 5.46
CA MET A 49 -17.11 2.44 5.95
C MET A 49 -16.92 3.84 6.51
N THR A 50 -16.06 3.98 7.52
CA THR A 50 -15.63 5.28 8.02
C THR A 50 -14.41 5.74 7.25
N ILE A 51 -14.50 6.89 6.59
CA ILE A 51 -13.34 7.62 6.06
C ILE A 51 -12.76 8.44 7.20
N PHE A 52 -11.54 8.12 7.63
CA PHE A 52 -10.87 8.83 8.71
C PHE A 52 -10.19 10.10 8.23
N THR A 53 -9.51 10.02 7.08
CA THR A 53 -8.85 11.16 6.47
C THR A 53 -8.49 10.87 5.01
N ARG A 54 -8.41 11.94 4.22
CA ARG A 54 -7.82 11.97 2.89
C ARG A 54 -6.63 12.92 2.92
N ILE A 55 -5.46 12.39 2.63
CA ILE A 55 -4.18 13.11 2.69
C ILE A 55 -3.73 13.38 1.27
N LYS A 56 -3.60 14.66 0.91
CA LYS A 56 -3.07 15.08 -0.38
C LYS A 56 -1.57 15.30 -0.31
N HIS A 57 -0.80 14.24 -0.55
CA HIS A 57 0.65 14.25 -0.41
C HIS A 57 1.33 15.26 -1.34
N SER A 58 0.83 15.41 -2.58
CA SER A 58 1.36 16.40 -3.52
C SER A 58 1.18 17.84 -3.04
N GLU A 59 0.03 18.17 -2.45
CA GLU A 59 -0.20 19.49 -1.83
C GLU A 59 0.69 19.71 -0.60
N ALA A 60 0.91 18.67 0.20
CA ALA A 60 1.83 18.75 1.36
C ALA A 60 3.29 18.94 0.92
N ALA A 61 3.73 18.25 -0.12
CA ALA A 61 5.06 18.39 -0.71
C ALA A 61 5.27 19.80 -1.30
N ALA A 62 4.28 20.34 -2.00
CA ALA A 62 4.35 21.68 -2.57
C ALA A 62 4.56 22.77 -1.51
N LYS A 63 3.98 22.61 -0.30
CA LYS A 63 4.16 23.55 0.83
C LYS A 63 5.61 23.63 1.33
N VAL A 64 6.43 22.63 1.05
CA VAL A 64 7.86 22.59 1.40
C VAL A 64 8.77 22.70 0.17
N GLY A 65 8.22 23.13 -0.97
CA GLY A 65 8.98 23.36 -2.20
C GLY A 65 9.39 22.08 -2.94
N ILE A 66 8.76 20.95 -2.65
CA ILE A 66 9.00 19.68 -3.35
C ILE A 66 7.87 19.47 -4.36
N GLU A 67 8.24 19.34 -5.63
CA GLU A 67 7.31 18.89 -6.67
C GLU A 67 7.11 17.38 -6.56
N LEU A 68 5.85 16.97 -6.38
CA LEU A 68 5.44 15.58 -6.34
C LEU A 68 4.24 15.43 -7.27
N ARG A 69 4.27 14.39 -8.13
CA ARG A 69 3.12 14.01 -8.96
C ARG A 69 1.88 13.81 -8.09
N LYS A 70 0.70 13.97 -8.69
CA LYS A 70 -0.58 13.84 -7.98
C LYS A 70 -0.60 12.54 -7.18
N THR A 71 -0.70 12.67 -5.86
CA THR A 71 -0.60 11.55 -4.92
C THR A 71 -1.50 11.84 -3.73
N GLU A 72 -2.48 10.98 -3.50
CA GLU A 72 -3.44 11.08 -2.41
C GLU A 72 -3.60 9.74 -1.69
N LEU A 73 -3.79 9.79 -0.38
CA LEU A 73 -3.96 8.62 0.48
C LEU A 73 -5.28 8.72 1.24
N ILE A 74 -6.16 7.75 1.10
CA ILE A 74 -7.40 7.65 1.86
C ILE A 74 -7.22 6.61 2.97
N LEU A 75 -7.41 7.02 4.22
CA LEU A 75 -7.45 6.15 5.39
C LEU A 75 -8.89 5.86 5.75
N PHE A 76 -9.29 4.59 5.75
CA PHE A 76 -10.67 4.19 5.97
C PHE A 76 -10.78 2.83 6.68
N GLY A 77 -11.92 2.56 7.32
CA GLY A 77 -12.10 1.29 8.01
C GLY A 77 -13.49 1.10 8.57
N ASN A 78 -13.72 -0.05 9.20
CA ASN A 78 -14.96 -0.34 9.90
C ASN A 78 -14.65 -0.63 11.38
N PRO A 79 -14.97 0.29 12.31
CA PRO A 79 -14.71 0.08 13.74
C PRO A 79 -15.37 -1.18 14.31
N LYS A 80 -16.51 -1.63 13.75
CA LYS A 80 -17.17 -2.87 14.18
C LYS A 80 -16.30 -4.11 13.91
N VAL A 81 -15.36 -4.02 12.96
CA VAL A 81 -14.42 -5.10 12.62
C VAL A 81 -13.05 -4.84 13.25
N GLY A 82 -12.53 -3.61 13.16
CA GLY A 82 -11.18 -3.28 13.61
C GLY A 82 -11.01 -3.22 15.14
N SER A 83 -11.97 -2.66 15.88
CA SER A 83 -11.84 -2.52 17.33
C SER A 83 -11.77 -3.85 18.09
N PRO A 84 -12.51 -4.91 17.70
CA PRO A 84 -12.30 -6.25 18.25
C PRO A 84 -10.88 -6.78 18.07
N LEU A 85 -10.24 -6.54 16.93
CA LEU A 85 -8.85 -6.94 16.69
C LEU A 85 -7.89 -6.21 17.64
N MET A 86 -8.08 -4.90 17.81
CA MET A 86 -7.28 -4.09 18.74
C MET A 86 -7.51 -4.49 20.22
N LYS A 87 -8.73 -4.92 20.57
CA LYS A 87 -9.04 -5.45 21.89
C LYS A 87 -8.27 -6.75 22.16
N CYS A 88 -8.13 -7.61 21.16
CA CYS A 88 -7.34 -8.83 21.26
C CYS A 88 -5.83 -8.52 21.32
N GLN A 89 -5.35 -7.62 20.46
CA GLN A 89 -3.94 -7.23 20.40
C GLN A 89 -3.82 -5.78 19.95
N GLN A 90 -3.47 -4.89 20.88
CA GLN A 90 -3.39 -3.44 20.62
C GLN A 90 -2.37 -3.08 19.54
N SER A 91 -1.29 -3.84 19.39
CA SER A 91 -0.24 -3.56 18.40
C SER A 91 -0.75 -3.64 16.95
N VAL A 92 -1.88 -4.32 16.68
CA VAL A 92 -2.53 -4.34 15.36
C VAL A 92 -2.95 -2.93 14.92
N ALA A 93 -3.09 -1.98 15.86
CA ALA A 93 -3.38 -0.59 15.54
C ALA A 93 -2.28 0.12 14.73
N ILE A 94 -1.07 -0.45 14.57
CA ILE A 94 -0.06 0.08 13.65
C ILE A 94 -0.44 -0.17 12.17
N ASP A 95 -1.12 -1.30 11.92
CA ASP A 95 -1.48 -1.73 10.57
C ASP A 95 -2.85 -1.16 10.15
N LEU A 96 -3.74 -0.94 11.12
CA LEU A 96 -5.04 -0.31 10.93
C LEU A 96 -4.96 1.23 10.98
N PRO A 97 -5.85 1.97 10.31
CA PRO A 97 -6.92 1.51 9.42
C PRO A 97 -6.41 1.06 8.03
N GLN A 98 -7.32 0.61 7.17
CA GLN A 98 -7.01 0.33 5.77
C GLN A 98 -6.61 1.63 5.05
N LYS A 99 -5.82 1.46 4.00
CA LYS A 99 -5.23 2.56 3.23
C LYS A 99 -5.48 2.29 1.76
N ALA A 100 -5.90 3.32 1.03
CA ALA A 100 -5.91 3.30 -0.43
C ALA A 100 -5.05 4.43 -0.96
N LEU A 101 -4.09 4.11 -1.83
CA LEU A 101 -3.20 5.09 -2.45
C LEU A 101 -3.68 5.34 -3.88
N ILE A 102 -3.98 6.60 -4.19
CA ILE A 102 -4.33 7.05 -5.53
C ILE A 102 -3.20 7.94 -6.03
N TRP A 103 -2.58 7.58 -7.14
CA TRP A 103 -1.38 8.28 -7.59
C TRP A 103 -1.21 8.25 -9.10
N GLU A 104 -0.53 9.27 -9.61
CA GLU A 104 -0.14 9.40 -11.01
C GLU A 104 1.32 8.97 -11.19
N ASP A 105 1.56 8.07 -12.15
CA ASP A 105 2.90 7.62 -12.51
C ASP A 105 3.63 8.59 -13.46
N ASP A 106 4.86 8.24 -13.83
CA ASP A 106 5.70 9.03 -14.73
C ASP A 106 5.18 9.08 -16.19
N ASN A 107 4.22 8.22 -16.54
CA ASN A 107 3.55 8.20 -17.83
C ASN A 107 2.17 8.86 -17.79
N ALA A 108 1.89 9.65 -16.75
CA ALA A 108 0.60 10.31 -16.49
C ALA A 108 -0.59 9.34 -16.35
N LYS A 109 -0.32 8.07 -16.00
CA LYS A 109 -1.35 7.09 -15.74
C LYS A 109 -1.71 7.08 -14.26
N VAL A 110 -3.01 7.04 -13.98
CA VAL A 110 -3.54 7.02 -12.62
C VAL A 110 -3.73 5.58 -12.15
N TRP A 111 -3.35 5.33 -10.91
CA TRP A 111 -3.45 4.05 -10.23
C TRP A 111 -4.21 4.22 -8.93
N ILE A 112 -4.97 3.20 -8.55
CA ILE A 112 -5.48 3.00 -7.21
C ILE A 112 -4.88 1.71 -6.66
N SER A 113 -4.41 1.73 -5.43
CA SER A 113 -3.96 0.56 -4.69
C SER A 113 -4.54 0.49 -3.31
#